data_AF-S6A950-F1
#
_entry.id   AF-S6A950-F1
#
_cell.length_a   1.000
_cell.length_b   1.000
_cell.length_c   1.000
_cell.angle_alpha   90.00
_cell.angle_beta   90.00
_cell.angle_gamma   90.00
#
_symmetry.space_group_name_H-M   'P 1'
#
loop_
_entity.id
_entity.type
_entity.pdbx_description
1 polymer ?
#
loop_
_entity_poly.entity_id
_entity_poly.type
_entity_poly.pdbx_seq_one_letter_code
_entity_poly.pdbx_strand_id
1 'polypeptide(L)'
;MKTEKSILILGASVMQGKAIEAAKELNCKVIAVDGNPNAVCANLADKFFPIDLKDIPKLIELAKKLKAEDGLDGVFTAATDFSVSVASVAQECKFSGHSLKAAQCASDKIKMRSCFKNANVPSPEFAEIKKEEIQNAAEILKKANVQFPVAVKPADNMGARGCRLVYAEDGLIPAAEDAVKYSRSGKVIAEEFIDGEEFSLEALVYNSEIFVTAIADRHIFFPPYFIEMGHTIPSAHSEEETEELIRVFKLGIKALNLTHGAAKGDIFLRKKDKKTGKRYACVGEIAARLSGGYMSGWTVPYSSTFNVTRAAIRLALGEFPEELKKGSPFLIVPVKENIQAINEAKILYKAALENTSARPVNSGKEKSENLSLSEKDFTDKKQVKAGFGAERAWISSPGKIKKIYGLNDALKTEGVRDVLPRLFEGDETVFPRNNVEKCGNVLSSAFSYDEAVKASMSAIQKIVLRLEPKNEKTDLFLSSINTSVKTQNIYAPNFFIFPDGFAKEYKGNFEKALSASFLKEENGIFFPSCFEQYTDLSFDIHGLSIRKALELGFKIEPALSSYIKGLQNGKKTLSAQSVKLWLAFIRASVQGLLYMYDCL
;
A
#
# COMPACT_ATOMS: atom_id res chain seq x y z
N MET A 1 -21.85 34.02 -17.42
CA MET A 1 -20.73 33.11 -17.73
C MET A 1 -20.05 32.80 -16.39
N LYS A 2 -19.87 31.54 -16.00
CA LYS A 2 -19.02 31.25 -14.83
C LYS A 2 -17.59 31.63 -15.22
N THR A 3 -16.98 32.52 -14.47
CA THR A 3 -15.55 32.83 -14.59
C THR A 3 -14.76 31.53 -14.41
N GLU A 4 -13.81 31.28 -15.31
CA GLU A 4 -12.85 30.18 -15.20
C GLU A 4 -12.12 30.32 -13.86
N LYS A 5 -12.17 29.28 -13.01
CA LYS A 5 -11.51 29.31 -11.70
C LYS A 5 -10.04 28.96 -11.83
N SER A 6 -9.21 29.39 -10.89
CA SER A 6 -7.80 29.02 -10.84
C SER A 6 -7.40 28.39 -9.51
N ILE A 7 -6.62 27.31 -9.56
CA ILE A 7 -6.20 26.56 -8.37
C ILE A 7 -4.70 26.30 -8.35
N LEU A 8 -4.13 26.41 -7.15
CA LEU A 8 -2.73 26.08 -6.86
C LEU A 8 -2.63 24.66 -6.31
N ILE A 9 -1.92 23.78 -7.01
CA ILE A 9 -1.66 22.39 -6.58
C ILE A 9 -0.23 22.31 -6.02
N LEU A 10 -0.11 21.90 -4.76
CA LEU A 10 1.19 21.67 -4.11
C LEU A 10 1.65 20.23 -4.37
N GLY A 11 2.64 20.08 -5.23
CA GLY A 11 3.22 18.84 -5.73
C GLY A 11 2.86 18.57 -7.19
N ALA A 12 3.78 17.99 -7.94
CA ALA A 12 3.60 17.59 -9.34
C ALA A 12 4.22 16.22 -9.63
N SER A 13 4.24 15.33 -8.64
CA SER A 13 4.59 13.91 -8.83
C SER A 13 3.39 13.14 -9.39
N VAL A 14 3.59 11.85 -9.72
CA VAL A 14 2.52 10.92 -10.15
C VAL A 14 1.31 10.96 -9.22
N MET A 15 1.53 11.09 -7.90
CA MET A 15 0.45 11.12 -6.92
C MET A 15 -0.43 12.38 -7.04
N GLN A 16 0.15 13.53 -7.41
CA GLN A 16 -0.61 14.78 -7.63
C GLN A 16 -1.12 14.91 -9.07
N GLY A 17 -0.62 14.11 -10.02
CA GLY A 17 -1.13 14.08 -11.40
C GLY A 17 -2.65 13.90 -11.46
N LYS A 18 -3.22 13.00 -10.64
CA LYS A 18 -4.69 12.82 -10.54
C LYS A 18 -5.43 14.04 -10.02
N ALA A 19 -4.82 14.83 -9.15
CA ALA A 19 -5.40 16.09 -8.69
C ALA A 19 -5.35 17.17 -9.78
N ILE A 20 -4.26 17.23 -10.56
CA ILE A 20 -4.14 18.14 -11.70
C ILE A 20 -5.19 17.80 -12.76
N GLU A 21 -5.32 16.53 -13.13
CA GLU A 21 -6.35 16.04 -14.06
C GLU A 21 -7.77 16.38 -13.56
N ALA A 22 -8.08 16.08 -12.31
CA ALA A 22 -9.39 16.37 -11.72
C ALA A 22 -9.71 17.88 -11.67
N ALA A 23 -8.71 18.74 -11.46
CA ALA A 23 -8.89 20.19 -11.53
C ALA A 23 -9.17 20.66 -12.98
N LYS A 24 -8.50 20.07 -13.97
CA LYS A 24 -8.78 20.36 -15.40
C LYS A 24 -10.18 19.91 -15.82
N GLU A 25 -10.65 18.76 -15.35
CA GLU A 25 -12.04 18.31 -15.55
C GLU A 25 -13.08 19.28 -14.97
N LEU A 26 -12.71 20.05 -13.95
CA LEU A 26 -13.54 21.11 -13.38
C LEU A 26 -13.45 22.44 -14.14
N ASN A 27 -12.74 22.47 -15.28
CA ASN A 27 -12.42 23.68 -16.05
C ASN A 27 -11.69 24.74 -15.21
N CYS A 28 -10.73 24.29 -14.38
CA CYS A 28 -9.85 25.20 -13.66
C CYS A 28 -8.55 25.42 -14.44
N LYS A 29 -8.03 26.65 -14.42
CA LYS A 29 -6.64 26.97 -14.71
C LYS A 29 -5.76 26.46 -13.56
N VAL A 30 -4.90 25.49 -13.83
CA VAL A 30 -4.09 24.78 -12.84
C VAL A 30 -2.67 25.35 -12.81
N ILE A 31 -2.26 25.81 -11.63
CA ILE A 31 -0.87 26.15 -11.34
C ILE A 31 -0.31 25.07 -10.42
N ALA A 32 0.79 24.43 -10.80
CA ALA A 32 1.47 23.44 -9.98
C ALA A 32 2.80 23.98 -9.42
N VAL A 33 3.17 23.48 -8.26
CA VAL A 33 4.44 23.78 -7.59
C VAL A 33 5.09 22.49 -7.15
N ASP A 34 6.39 22.32 -7.36
CA ASP A 34 7.15 21.18 -6.83
C ASP A 34 8.61 21.57 -6.59
N GLY A 35 9.27 20.96 -5.61
CA GLY A 35 10.69 21.20 -5.36
C GLY A 35 11.59 20.59 -6.45
N ASN A 36 11.11 19.57 -7.16
CA ASN A 36 11.79 18.99 -8.30
C ASN A 36 11.45 19.80 -9.58
N PRO A 37 12.41 20.48 -10.21
CA PRO A 37 12.17 21.21 -11.45
C PRO A 37 11.74 20.31 -12.63
N ASN A 38 12.04 19.00 -12.53
CA ASN A 38 11.68 17.98 -13.52
C ASN A 38 10.55 17.07 -13.00
N ALA A 39 9.65 17.59 -12.17
CA ALA A 39 8.53 16.82 -11.65
C ALA A 39 7.68 16.25 -12.80
N VAL A 40 7.40 14.94 -12.73
CA VAL A 40 6.86 14.15 -13.86
C VAL A 40 5.52 14.67 -14.39
N CYS A 41 4.69 15.25 -13.52
CA CYS A 41 3.38 15.78 -13.90
C CYS A 41 3.37 17.31 -14.06
N ALA A 42 4.53 17.98 -14.08
CA ALA A 42 4.61 19.43 -14.22
C ALA A 42 3.98 19.94 -15.52
N ASN A 43 4.16 19.20 -16.61
CA ASN A 43 3.60 19.50 -17.94
C ASN A 43 2.08 19.31 -18.03
N LEU A 44 1.44 18.69 -17.03
CA LEU A 44 -0.02 18.58 -16.96
C LEU A 44 -0.66 19.88 -16.49
N ALA A 45 0.08 20.77 -15.82
CA ALA A 45 -0.40 22.06 -15.34
C ALA A 45 -0.26 23.16 -16.41
N ASP A 46 -1.00 24.25 -16.25
CA ASP A 46 -0.96 25.40 -17.17
C ASP A 46 0.19 26.35 -16.84
N LYS A 47 0.61 26.40 -15.57
CA LYS A 47 1.86 27.03 -15.11
C LYS A 47 2.54 26.14 -14.07
N PHE A 48 3.86 26.14 -14.05
CA PHE A 48 4.66 25.38 -13.08
C PHE A 48 5.75 26.25 -12.45
N PHE A 49 5.96 26.11 -11.13
CA PHE A 49 7.00 26.81 -10.39
C PHE A 49 7.85 25.83 -9.56
N PRO A 50 9.20 25.85 -9.70
CA PRO A 50 10.09 24.97 -8.94
C PRO A 50 10.35 25.54 -7.53
N ILE A 51 9.44 25.29 -6.59
CA ILE A 51 9.54 25.75 -5.19
C ILE A 51 9.39 24.56 -4.26
N ASP A 52 10.30 24.44 -3.28
CA ASP A 52 10.17 23.43 -2.22
C ASP A 52 8.86 23.66 -1.45
N LEU A 53 8.04 22.61 -1.35
CA LEU A 53 6.75 22.63 -0.66
C LEU A 53 6.85 22.92 0.85
N LYS A 54 8.07 22.86 1.39
CA LYS A 54 8.40 23.26 2.77
C LYS A 54 8.67 24.76 2.91
N ASP A 55 8.93 25.47 1.83
CA ASP A 55 9.19 26.92 1.83
C ASP A 55 7.86 27.70 1.86
N ILE A 56 7.18 27.61 3.01
CA ILE A 56 5.87 28.23 3.24
C ILE A 56 5.88 29.74 2.92
N PRO A 57 6.90 30.54 3.30
CA PRO A 57 6.97 31.95 2.91
C PRO A 57 6.91 32.17 1.40
N LYS A 58 7.71 31.44 0.60
CA LYS A 58 7.67 31.55 -0.87
C LYS A 58 6.35 31.09 -1.47
N LEU A 59 5.74 30.03 -0.92
CA LEU A 59 4.42 29.57 -1.36
C LEU A 59 3.34 30.65 -1.14
N ILE A 60 3.36 31.33 0.01
CA ILE A 60 2.44 32.43 0.31
C ILE A 60 2.68 33.62 -0.61
N GLU A 61 3.94 34.00 -0.84
CA GLU A 61 4.30 35.08 -1.75
C GLU A 61 3.77 34.82 -3.17
N LEU A 62 4.03 33.63 -3.71
CA LEU A 62 3.53 33.21 -5.01
C LEU A 62 2.00 33.22 -5.06
N ALA A 63 1.33 32.64 -4.05
CA ALA A 63 -0.13 32.58 -4.02
C ALA A 63 -0.76 33.98 -3.95
N LYS A 64 -0.21 34.92 -3.17
CA LYS A 64 -0.67 36.31 -3.11
C LYS A 64 -0.49 37.03 -4.45
N LYS A 65 0.65 36.82 -5.11
CA LYS A 65 0.91 37.36 -6.45
C LYS A 65 -0.09 36.82 -7.48
N LEU A 66 -0.24 35.50 -7.57
CA LEU A 66 -1.19 34.85 -8.50
C LEU A 66 -2.64 35.25 -8.21
N LYS A 67 -3.00 35.45 -6.93
CA LYS A 67 -4.33 35.96 -6.57
C LYS A 67 -4.57 37.36 -7.11
N ALA A 68 -3.57 38.24 -7.04
CA ALA A 68 -3.67 39.62 -7.52
C ALA A 68 -3.67 39.72 -9.07
N GLU A 69 -2.89 38.89 -9.74
CA GLU A 69 -2.66 38.97 -11.19
C GLU A 69 -3.59 38.06 -12.02
N ASP A 70 -3.79 36.82 -11.58
CA ASP A 70 -4.44 35.74 -12.35
C ASP A 70 -5.78 35.28 -11.74
N GLY A 71 -6.20 35.80 -10.59
CA GLY A 71 -7.45 35.44 -9.94
C GLY A 71 -7.44 34.06 -9.27
N LEU A 72 -6.38 33.70 -8.55
CA LEU A 72 -6.31 32.43 -7.81
C LEU A 72 -7.46 32.28 -6.78
N ASP A 73 -8.18 31.16 -6.85
CA ASP A 73 -9.39 30.87 -6.05
C ASP A 73 -9.19 29.86 -4.92
N GLY A 74 -8.14 29.03 -4.99
CA GLY A 74 -7.92 27.98 -4.00
C GLY A 74 -6.53 27.37 -4.04
N VAL A 75 -6.24 26.58 -3.01
CA VAL A 75 -5.00 25.79 -2.87
C VAL A 75 -5.34 24.37 -2.45
N PHE A 76 -4.68 23.39 -3.04
CA PHE A 76 -4.95 21.98 -2.78
C PHE A 76 -3.69 21.12 -2.87
N THR A 77 -3.74 19.97 -2.22
CA THR A 77 -2.74 18.90 -2.36
C THR A 77 -3.43 17.55 -2.18
N ALA A 78 -2.88 16.51 -2.79
CA ALA A 78 -3.32 15.13 -2.60
C ALA A 78 -2.13 14.25 -2.23
N ALA A 79 -2.34 13.22 -1.41
CA ALA A 79 -1.36 12.15 -1.19
C ALA A 79 0.04 12.58 -0.70
N THR A 80 0.14 13.68 0.05
CA THR A 80 1.39 14.15 0.67
C THR A 80 1.15 14.98 1.94
N ASP A 81 1.99 14.85 2.97
CA ASP A 81 1.88 15.61 4.24
C ASP A 81 2.41 17.05 4.13
N PHE A 82 1.79 17.82 3.24
CA PHE A 82 1.96 19.28 3.16
C PHE A 82 0.68 20.02 3.56
N SER A 83 -0.17 19.40 4.39
CA SER A 83 -1.40 20.01 4.92
C SER A 83 -1.14 21.32 5.66
N VAL A 84 -0.02 21.45 6.37
CA VAL A 84 0.39 22.71 7.01
C VAL A 84 0.67 23.79 5.95
N SER A 85 1.41 23.48 4.89
CA SER A 85 1.67 24.42 3.80
C SER A 85 0.38 24.86 3.11
N VAL A 86 -0.53 23.93 2.81
CA VAL A 86 -1.86 24.24 2.24
C VAL A 86 -2.66 25.15 3.17
N ALA A 87 -2.76 24.81 4.46
CA ALA A 87 -3.51 25.60 5.43
C ALA A 87 -2.91 26.99 5.65
N SER A 88 -1.58 27.13 5.61
CA SER A 88 -0.90 28.43 5.68
C SER A 88 -1.24 29.31 4.47
N VAL A 89 -1.15 28.77 3.25
CA VAL A 89 -1.53 29.49 2.03
C VAL A 89 -3.01 29.86 2.05
N ALA A 90 -3.87 28.92 2.44
CA ALA A 90 -5.31 29.15 2.52
C ALA A 90 -5.65 30.26 3.52
N GLN A 91 -5.05 30.26 4.71
CA GLN A 91 -5.26 31.30 5.72
C GLN A 91 -4.83 32.68 5.21
N GLU A 92 -3.60 32.79 4.67
CA GLU A 92 -3.03 34.06 4.22
C GLU A 92 -3.73 34.64 2.99
N CYS A 93 -4.24 33.78 2.12
CA CYS A 93 -4.97 34.16 0.92
C CYS A 93 -6.49 34.17 1.12
N LYS A 94 -7.00 33.86 2.32
CA LYS A 94 -8.44 33.73 2.64
C LYS A 94 -9.17 32.74 1.71
N PHE A 95 -8.54 31.61 1.40
CA PHE A 95 -9.16 30.48 0.70
C PHE A 95 -9.83 29.51 1.67
N SER A 96 -10.73 28.67 1.14
CA SER A 96 -11.37 27.60 1.90
C SER A 96 -10.38 26.49 2.25
N GLY A 97 -10.49 25.96 3.47
CA GLY A 97 -9.64 24.86 3.93
C GLY A 97 -9.64 24.72 5.45
N HIS A 98 -8.92 23.71 5.94
CA HIS A 98 -8.73 23.52 7.37
C HIS A 98 -7.94 24.69 7.96
N SER A 99 -8.24 25.06 9.20
CA SER A 99 -7.42 26.05 9.93
C SER A 99 -5.98 25.57 10.06
N LEU A 100 -5.03 26.51 10.08
CA LEU A 100 -3.61 26.20 10.27
C LEU A 100 -3.38 25.38 11.55
N LYS A 101 -4.05 25.74 12.65
CA LYS A 101 -3.97 25.00 13.91
C LYS A 101 -4.42 23.55 13.77
N ALA A 102 -5.54 23.31 13.09
CA ALA A 102 -6.04 21.95 12.87
C ALA A 102 -5.08 21.12 11.99
N ALA A 103 -4.55 21.71 10.92
CA ALA A 103 -3.55 21.06 10.08
C ALA A 103 -2.26 20.74 10.85
N GLN A 104 -1.82 21.62 11.74
CA GLN A 104 -0.67 21.37 12.63
C GLN A 104 -0.94 20.23 13.62
N CYS A 105 -2.12 20.20 14.25
CA CYS A 105 -2.51 19.10 15.14
C CYS A 105 -2.60 17.77 14.40
N ALA A 106 -3.03 17.76 13.14
CA ALA A 106 -3.12 16.56 12.31
C ALA A 106 -1.77 16.10 11.71
N SER A 107 -0.75 16.97 11.66
CA SER A 107 0.55 16.67 11.04
C SER A 107 1.64 16.29 12.06
N ASP A 108 1.42 16.62 13.34
CA ASP A 108 2.33 16.32 14.44
C ASP A 108 1.69 15.27 15.35
N LYS A 109 2.27 14.06 15.37
CA LYS A 109 1.73 12.90 16.10
C LYS A 109 1.63 13.14 17.61
N ILE A 110 2.52 13.96 18.19
CA ILE A 110 2.44 14.31 19.61
C ILE A 110 1.21 15.19 19.87
N LYS A 111 1.06 16.28 19.09
CA LYS A 111 -0.11 17.17 19.21
C LYS A 111 -1.42 16.43 18.95
N MET A 112 -1.40 15.55 17.94
CA MET A 112 -2.53 14.70 17.58
C MET A 112 -2.99 13.85 18.78
N ARG A 113 -2.07 13.14 19.42
CA ARG A 113 -2.36 12.31 20.59
C ARG A 113 -2.83 13.14 21.78
N SER A 114 -2.24 14.31 22.01
CA SER A 114 -2.74 15.23 23.04
C SER A 114 -4.18 15.68 22.78
N CYS A 115 -4.53 16.00 21.54
CA CYS A 115 -5.92 16.32 21.16
C CYS A 115 -6.86 15.15 21.44
N PHE A 116 -6.48 13.92 21.10
CA PHE A 116 -7.29 12.73 21.35
C PHE A 116 -7.46 12.44 22.83
N LYS A 117 -6.38 12.51 23.62
CA LYS A 117 -6.42 12.33 25.08
C LYS A 117 -7.35 13.34 25.75
N ASN A 118 -7.24 14.62 25.39
CA ASN A 118 -8.09 15.68 25.95
C ASN A 118 -9.58 15.52 25.58
N ALA A 119 -9.88 14.95 24.40
CA ALA A 119 -11.23 14.73 23.92
C ALA A 119 -11.77 13.31 24.21
N ASN A 120 -11.03 12.50 24.97
CA ASN A 120 -11.35 11.08 25.24
C ASN A 120 -11.61 10.25 23.97
N VAL A 121 -10.85 10.52 22.90
CA VAL A 121 -10.89 9.72 21.67
C VAL A 121 -10.01 8.48 21.87
N PRO A 122 -10.50 7.26 21.62
CA PRO A 122 -9.71 6.04 21.76
C PRO A 122 -8.43 6.10 20.91
N SER A 123 -7.27 6.17 21.56
CA SER A 123 -5.94 6.26 20.96
C SER A 123 -4.91 5.65 21.93
N PRO A 124 -3.73 5.20 21.48
CA PRO A 124 -2.76 4.57 22.36
C PRO A 124 -2.15 5.57 23.35
N GLU A 125 -1.76 5.10 24.54
CA GLU A 125 -0.89 5.90 25.40
C GLU A 125 0.46 6.11 24.71
N PHE A 126 1.08 7.26 24.98
CA PHE A 126 2.26 7.70 24.23
C PHE A 126 3.20 8.55 25.09
N ALA A 127 4.46 8.63 24.65
CA ALA A 127 5.48 9.50 25.19
C ALA A 127 6.19 10.28 24.07
N GLU A 128 6.50 11.55 24.33
CA GLU A 128 7.43 12.34 23.51
C GLU A 128 8.86 12.06 23.97
N ILE A 129 9.75 11.76 23.03
CA ILE A 129 11.19 11.64 23.25
C ILE A 129 11.88 12.66 22.34
N LYS A 130 12.61 13.61 22.92
CA LYS A 130 13.42 14.56 22.15
C LYS A 130 14.78 13.93 21.80
N LYS A 131 15.41 14.44 20.74
CA LYS A 131 16.72 13.98 20.26
C LYS A 131 17.77 13.89 21.37
N GLU A 132 17.84 14.91 22.22
CA GLU A 132 18.77 15.01 23.34
C GLU A 132 18.44 14.08 24.52
N GLU A 133 17.24 13.50 24.54
CA GLU A 133 16.74 12.63 25.61
C GLU A 133 16.67 11.14 25.21
N ILE A 134 17.11 10.78 24.00
CA ILE A 134 17.02 9.41 23.47
C ILE A 134 17.63 8.37 24.41
N GLN A 135 18.74 8.70 25.06
CA GLN A 135 19.41 7.80 26.01
C GLN A 135 18.56 7.51 27.27
N ASN A 136 17.60 8.38 27.58
CA ASN A 136 16.67 8.24 28.70
C ASN A 136 15.30 7.70 28.27
N ALA A 137 15.16 7.20 27.03
CA ALA A 137 13.87 6.80 26.46
C ALA A 137 13.10 5.80 27.36
N ALA A 138 13.78 4.82 27.96
CA ALA A 138 13.16 3.83 28.84
C ALA A 138 12.51 4.47 30.08
N GLU A 139 13.22 5.42 30.72
CA GLU A 139 12.69 6.17 31.85
C GLU A 139 11.50 7.05 31.48
N ILE A 140 11.55 7.65 30.28
CA ILE A 140 10.46 8.48 29.74
C ILE A 140 9.19 7.63 29.55
N LEU A 141 9.30 6.45 28.94
CA LEU A 141 8.17 5.52 28.77
C LEU A 141 7.59 5.11 30.12
N LYS A 142 8.44 4.77 31.09
CA LYS A 142 8.01 4.39 32.44
C LYS A 142 7.26 5.53 33.13
N LYS A 143 7.73 6.77 33.03
CA LYS A 143 7.06 7.96 33.58
C LYS A 143 5.72 8.24 32.91
N ALA A 144 5.63 7.98 31.60
CA ALA A 144 4.41 8.12 30.82
C ALA A 144 3.45 6.91 30.93
N ASN A 145 3.83 5.86 31.67
CA ASN A 145 3.09 4.61 31.79
C ASN A 145 2.81 3.91 30.45
N VAL A 146 3.73 4.03 29.49
CA VAL A 146 3.64 3.36 28.18
C VAL A 146 4.29 1.99 28.27
N GLN A 147 3.54 0.93 27.95
CA GLN A 147 3.98 -0.46 28.08
C GLN A 147 4.42 -1.07 26.74
N PHE A 148 5.39 -1.98 26.79
CA PHE A 148 5.80 -2.76 25.62
C PHE A 148 4.73 -3.81 25.23
N PRO A 149 4.62 -4.18 23.94
CA PRO A 149 5.38 -3.64 22.81
C PRO A 149 4.95 -2.22 22.41
N VAL A 150 5.90 -1.42 21.93
CA VAL A 150 5.68 -0.03 21.49
C VAL A 150 6.02 0.16 20.02
N ALA A 151 5.29 1.05 19.35
CA ALA A 151 5.68 1.57 18.05
C ALA A 151 6.46 2.89 18.24
N VAL A 152 7.69 2.92 17.75
CA VAL A 152 8.56 4.12 17.75
C VAL A 152 8.52 4.75 16.38
N LYS A 153 8.21 6.05 16.28
CA LYS A 153 7.98 6.75 15.02
C LYS A 153 8.53 8.18 15.07
N PRO A 154 8.95 8.78 13.95
CA PRO A 154 9.17 10.23 13.88
C PRO A 154 7.85 10.96 14.14
N ALA A 155 7.87 12.08 14.87
CA ALA A 155 6.64 12.79 15.22
C ALA A 155 5.92 13.42 14.00
N ASP A 156 6.65 13.73 12.94
CA ASP A 156 6.23 14.66 11.88
C ASP A 156 6.63 14.20 10.46
N ASN A 157 6.59 12.88 10.23
CA ASN A 157 6.90 12.28 8.92
C ASN A 157 5.91 11.17 8.52
N MET A 158 6.04 10.73 7.26
CA MET A 158 5.09 9.88 6.53
C MET A 158 5.76 8.64 5.92
N GLY A 159 4.93 7.72 5.40
CA GLY A 159 5.40 6.58 4.61
C GLY A 159 6.11 5.50 5.43
N ALA A 160 5.86 5.45 6.74
CA ALA A 160 6.49 4.54 7.70
C ALA A 160 8.04 4.65 7.79
N ARG A 161 8.63 5.76 7.32
CA ARG A 161 10.08 5.98 7.43
C ARG A 161 10.48 6.14 8.90
N GLY A 162 11.49 5.38 9.33
CA GLY A 162 11.96 5.38 10.72
C GLY A 162 10.95 4.80 11.72
N CYS A 163 9.88 4.14 11.27
CA CYS A 163 8.91 3.50 12.15
C CYS A 163 9.37 2.08 12.49
N ARG A 164 9.39 1.73 13.79
CA ARG A 164 9.77 0.39 14.25
C ARG A 164 8.92 -0.10 15.41
N LEU A 165 8.48 -1.36 15.35
CA LEU A 165 7.90 -2.09 16.46
C LEU A 165 9.02 -2.59 17.38
N VAL A 166 8.90 -2.29 18.67
CA VAL A 166 9.89 -2.61 19.69
C VAL A 166 9.21 -3.45 20.77
N TYR A 167 9.73 -4.65 21.01
CA TYR A 167 9.16 -5.61 21.95
C TYR A 167 9.72 -5.49 23.38
N ALA A 168 10.90 -4.90 23.54
CA ALA A 168 11.59 -4.77 24.81
C ALA A 168 12.52 -3.54 24.82
N GLU A 169 13.01 -3.20 26.01
CA GLU A 169 13.79 -1.99 26.28
C GLU A 169 15.09 -1.89 25.46
N ASP A 170 15.76 -3.01 25.21
CA ASP A 170 17.00 -3.09 24.41
C ASP A 170 16.82 -2.59 22.96
N GLY A 171 15.61 -2.74 22.42
CA GLY A 171 15.24 -2.24 21.11
C GLY A 171 14.80 -0.78 21.09
N LEU A 172 14.72 -0.06 22.22
CA LEU A 172 14.15 1.28 22.25
C LEU A 172 15.12 2.34 21.71
N ILE A 173 16.35 2.38 22.22
CA ILE A 173 17.37 3.37 21.82
C ILE A 173 17.66 3.29 20.31
N PRO A 174 17.97 2.11 19.73
CA PRO A 174 18.28 2.06 18.30
C PRO A 174 17.05 2.39 17.42
N ALA A 175 15.82 2.27 17.95
CA ALA A 175 14.61 2.65 17.23
C ALA A 175 14.44 4.15 17.22
N ALA A 176 14.63 4.78 18.38
CA ALA A 176 14.53 6.23 18.53
C ALA A 176 15.64 6.96 17.74
N GLU A 177 16.87 6.42 17.74
CA GLU A 177 17.98 6.93 16.92
C GLU A 177 17.71 6.82 15.42
N ASP A 178 17.01 5.78 14.96
CA ASP A 178 16.61 5.67 13.57
C ASP A 178 15.46 6.63 13.25
N ALA A 179 14.42 6.66 14.09
CA ALA A 179 13.26 7.53 13.93
C ALA A 179 13.64 9.02 13.88
N VAL A 180 14.54 9.48 14.75
CA VAL A 180 14.91 10.90 14.83
C VAL A 180 15.59 11.41 13.56
N LYS A 181 16.29 10.54 12.81
CA LYS A 181 16.90 10.91 11.50
C LYS A 181 15.86 11.33 10.47
N TYR A 182 14.63 10.85 10.64
CA TYR A 182 13.50 11.16 9.77
C TYR A 182 12.55 12.18 10.37
N SER A 183 12.78 12.70 11.58
CA SER A 183 11.96 13.76 12.17
C SER A 183 12.50 15.14 11.80
N ARG A 184 11.62 16.04 11.35
CA ARG A 184 11.98 17.41 11.00
C ARG A 184 12.17 18.28 12.25
N SER A 185 11.37 18.02 13.28
CA SER A 185 11.40 18.69 14.59
C SER A 185 12.41 18.07 15.56
N GLY A 186 13.05 16.94 15.22
CA GLY A 186 13.93 16.21 16.13
C GLY A 186 13.17 15.49 17.26
N LYS A 187 11.87 15.25 17.07
CA LYS A 187 10.98 14.61 18.05
C LYS A 187 10.58 13.21 17.59
N VAL A 188 10.56 12.29 18.55
CA VAL A 188 10.12 10.91 18.37
C VAL A 188 8.89 10.69 19.26
N ILE A 189 7.92 9.96 18.73
CA ILE A 189 6.82 9.41 19.52
C ILE A 189 7.08 7.92 19.74
N ALA A 190 6.95 7.48 21.00
CA ALA A 190 6.84 6.08 21.36
C ALA A 190 5.44 5.85 21.94
N GLU A 191 4.69 4.93 21.34
CA GLU A 191 3.30 4.68 21.70
C GLU A 191 3.00 3.20 21.82
N GLU A 192 2.01 2.84 22.63
CA GLU A 192 1.57 1.45 22.75
C GLU A 192 1.23 0.87 21.38
N PHE A 193 1.71 -0.35 21.11
CA PHE A 193 1.35 -1.04 19.89
C PHE A 193 -0.13 -1.40 19.88
N ILE A 194 -0.83 -1.02 18.82
CA ILE A 194 -2.25 -1.33 18.65
C ILE A 194 -2.37 -2.71 17.99
N ASP A 195 -2.65 -3.74 18.79
CA ASP A 195 -2.93 -5.09 18.29
C ASP A 195 -4.34 -5.16 17.68
N GLY A 196 -4.42 -5.37 16.37
CA GLY A 196 -5.67 -5.40 15.62
C GLY A 196 -5.47 -5.28 14.11
N GLU A 197 -6.58 -5.31 13.37
CA GLU A 197 -6.62 -5.05 11.93
C GLU A 197 -6.62 -3.54 11.69
N GLU A 198 -5.93 -3.08 10.65
CA GLU A 198 -5.79 -1.66 10.31
C GLU A 198 -6.66 -1.31 9.09
N PHE A 199 -7.36 -0.17 9.17
CA PHE A 199 -8.26 0.31 8.13
C PHE A 199 -7.91 1.74 7.74
N SER A 200 -7.99 2.05 6.46
CA SER A 200 -7.94 3.43 5.98
C SER A 200 -9.35 3.94 5.73
N LEU A 201 -9.72 5.02 6.41
CA LEU A 201 -10.98 5.71 6.22
C LEU A 201 -10.72 7.06 5.56
N GLU A 202 -11.60 7.44 4.65
CA GLU A 202 -11.53 8.73 3.95
C GLU A 202 -12.82 9.51 4.17
N ALA A 203 -12.69 10.79 4.50
CA ALA A 203 -13.80 11.69 4.67
C ALA A 203 -13.56 13.03 3.99
N LEU A 204 -14.66 13.63 3.57
CA LEU A 204 -14.76 15.04 3.21
C LEU A 204 -15.52 15.76 4.31
N VAL A 205 -15.03 16.92 4.72
CA VAL A 205 -15.63 17.74 5.76
C VAL A 205 -16.03 19.08 5.15
N TYR A 206 -17.27 19.50 5.33
CA TYR A 206 -17.76 20.80 4.88
C TYR A 206 -18.50 21.48 6.03
N ASN A 207 -17.99 22.62 6.49
CA ASN A 207 -18.56 23.37 7.61
C ASN A 207 -18.85 22.50 8.85
N SER A 208 -17.88 21.66 9.21
CA SER A 208 -17.91 20.71 10.33
C SER A 208 -18.84 19.51 10.15
N GLU A 209 -19.56 19.41 9.04
CA GLU A 209 -20.29 18.20 8.66
C GLU A 209 -19.33 17.19 8.02
N ILE A 210 -19.35 15.94 8.49
CA ILE A 210 -18.39 14.90 8.12
C ILE A 210 -19.06 13.84 7.23
N PHE A 211 -18.60 13.74 5.99
CA PHE A 211 -19.02 12.77 5.00
C PHE A 211 -17.94 11.69 4.87
N VAL A 212 -18.16 10.50 5.40
CA VAL A 212 -17.25 9.36 5.17
C VAL A 212 -17.52 8.84 3.76
N THR A 213 -16.45 8.67 2.98
CA THR A 213 -16.50 8.42 1.53
C THR A 213 -15.90 7.08 1.13
N ALA A 214 -15.03 6.51 1.96
CA ALA A 214 -14.42 5.21 1.72
C ALA A 214 -13.87 4.58 3.01
N ILE A 215 -13.81 3.25 3.02
CA ILE A 215 -13.19 2.41 4.05
C ILE A 215 -12.47 1.27 3.34
N ALA A 216 -11.17 1.13 3.59
CA ALA A 216 -10.32 0.11 2.98
C ALA A 216 -9.62 -0.74 4.05
N ASP A 217 -9.53 -2.04 3.82
CA ASP A 217 -8.74 -2.98 4.63
C ASP A 217 -7.27 -2.83 4.25
N ARG A 218 -6.38 -2.54 5.22
CA ARG A 218 -4.94 -2.36 4.97
C ARG A 218 -4.18 -3.65 5.28
N HIS A 219 -3.23 -3.99 4.39
CA HIS A 219 -2.43 -5.22 4.52
C HIS A 219 -0.99 -4.86 4.92
N ILE A 220 -0.73 -4.82 6.23
CA ILE A 220 0.57 -4.44 6.81
C ILE A 220 1.37 -5.68 7.22
N PHE A 221 2.61 -5.79 6.77
CA PHE A 221 3.47 -6.97 6.97
C PHE A 221 4.88 -6.62 7.43
N PHE A 222 5.60 -7.69 7.78
CA PHE A 222 7.05 -7.74 8.00
C PHE A 222 7.55 -6.93 9.22
N PRO A 223 7.04 -7.24 10.44
CA PRO A 223 7.57 -6.64 11.66
C PRO A 223 9.09 -6.93 11.79
N PRO A 224 9.89 -5.97 12.28
CA PRO A 224 9.47 -4.83 13.09
C PRO A 224 9.07 -3.59 12.28
N TYR A 225 9.07 -3.66 10.95
CA TYR A 225 8.64 -2.55 10.09
C TYR A 225 7.15 -2.66 9.76
N PHE A 226 6.55 -1.53 9.35
CA PHE A 226 5.12 -1.44 9.03
C PHE A 226 4.93 -1.26 7.52
N ILE A 227 5.06 -2.36 6.77
CA ILE A 227 5.10 -2.32 5.30
C ILE A 227 3.73 -2.66 4.75
N GLU A 228 3.10 -1.67 4.11
CA GLU A 228 1.82 -1.85 3.46
C GLU A 228 2.01 -2.57 2.12
N MET A 229 1.65 -3.84 2.07
CA MET A 229 1.66 -4.59 0.81
C MET A 229 0.40 -4.36 -0.03
N GLY A 230 -0.48 -3.46 0.43
CA GLY A 230 -1.60 -2.89 -0.32
C GLY A 230 -2.86 -2.81 0.53
N HIS A 231 -4.01 -2.63 -0.12
CA HIS A 231 -5.32 -2.56 0.52
C HIS A 231 -6.41 -3.17 -0.35
N THR A 232 -7.59 -3.39 0.23
CA THR A 232 -8.81 -3.76 -0.50
C THR A 232 -9.96 -2.83 -0.11
N ILE A 233 -10.77 -2.40 -1.07
CA ILE A 233 -11.84 -1.41 -0.89
C ILE A 233 -13.08 -1.76 -1.73
N PRO A 234 -14.32 -1.52 -1.24
CA PRO A 234 -14.65 -1.25 0.16
C PRO A 234 -14.32 -2.42 1.07
N SER A 235 -14.22 -2.13 2.36
CA SER A 235 -14.13 -3.16 3.41
C SER A 235 -15.31 -4.14 3.32
N ALA A 236 -15.02 -5.43 3.51
CA ALA A 236 -16.03 -6.49 3.58
C ALA A 236 -16.45 -6.83 5.02
N HIS A 237 -16.05 -6.01 6.00
CA HIS A 237 -16.36 -6.21 7.42
C HIS A 237 -17.86 -5.98 7.74
N SER A 238 -18.28 -6.43 8.92
CA SER A 238 -19.67 -6.30 9.36
C SER A 238 -20.09 -4.84 9.52
N GLU A 239 -21.40 -4.59 9.48
CA GLU A 239 -21.97 -3.25 9.73
C GLU A 239 -21.58 -2.73 11.12
N GLU A 240 -21.67 -3.57 12.16
CA GLU A 240 -21.28 -3.20 13.53
C GLU A 240 -19.82 -2.75 13.62
N GLU A 241 -18.90 -3.50 13.01
CA GLU A 241 -17.47 -3.16 13.00
C GLU A 241 -17.21 -1.88 12.20
N THR A 242 -17.88 -1.73 11.06
CA THR A 242 -17.76 -0.56 10.20
C THR A 242 -18.30 0.71 10.88
N GLU A 243 -19.43 0.63 11.55
CA GLU A 243 -20.00 1.72 12.34
C GLU A 243 -19.07 2.14 13.48
N GLU A 244 -18.43 1.20 14.15
CA GLU A 244 -17.46 1.47 15.21
C GLU A 244 -16.21 2.20 14.67
N LEU A 245 -15.67 1.76 13.53
CA LEU A 245 -14.57 2.44 12.83
C LEU A 245 -14.94 3.89 12.47
N ILE A 246 -16.13 4.09 11.88
CA ILE A 246 -16.64 5.40 11.49
C ILE A 246 -16.84 6.30 12.71
N ARG A 247 -17.39 5.77 13.80
CA ARG A 247 -17.63 6.51 15.04
C ARG A 247 -16.32 7.05 15.58
N VAL A 248 -15.31 6.19 15.74
CA VAL A 248 -13.99 6.58 16.25
C VAL A 248 -13.28 7.56 15.31
N PHE A 249 -13.39 7.36 13.99
CA PHE A 249 -12.84 8.31 13.03
C PHE A 249 -13.48 9.69 13.13
N LYS A 250 -14.82 9.77 13.20
CA LYS A 250 -15.55 11.04 13.37
C LYS A 250 -15.19 11.74 14.68
N LEU A 251 -15.01 10.98 15.77
CA LEU A 251 -14.53 11.54 17.05
C LEU A 251 -13.14 12.16 16.90
N GLY A 252 -12.22 11.48 16.21
CA GLY A 252 -10.88 12.00 15.95
C GLY A 252 -10.88 13.26 15.07
N ILE A 253 -11.67 13.30 13.99
CA ILE A 253 -11.82 14.50 13.13
C ILE A 253 -12.28 15.69 13.96
N LYS A 254 -13.29 15.50 14.83
CA LYS A 254 -13.81 16.54 15.72
C LYS A 254 -12.77 16.99 16.73
N ALA A 255 -12.03 16.07 17.35
CA ALA A 255 -10.99 16.38 18.33
C ALA A 255 -9.82 17.20 17.74
N LEU A 256 -9.50 16.98 16.46
CA LEU A 256 -8.50 17.77 15.74
C LEU A 256 -9.04 19.10 15.18
N ASN A 257 -10.35 19.35 15.32
CA ASN A 257 -11.03 20.51 14.78
C ASN A 257 -10.85 20.65 13.24
N LEU A 258 -10.94 19.53 12.53
CA LEU A 258 -10.94 19.50 11.07
C LEU A 258 -12.36 19.85 10.59
N THR A 259 -12.54 21.04 10.01
CA THR A 259 -13.88 21.60 9.72
C THR A 259 -14.20 21.81 8.23
N HIS A 260 -13.21 21.88 7.34
CA HIS A 260 -13.45 22.17 5.93
C HIS A 260 -12.30 21.65 5.05
N GLY A 261 -12.50 20.56 4.30
CA GLY A 261 -11.46 19.90 3.51
C GLY A 261 -11.51 18.37 3.62
N ALA A 262 -10.41 17.71 3.26
CA ALA A 262 -10.30 16.24 3.32
C ALA A 262 -9.66 15.76 4.63
N ALA A 263 -10.10 14.60 5.11
CA ALA A 263 -9.51 13.89 6.23
C ALA A 263 -9.29 12.41 5.88
N LYS A 264 -8.09 11.91 6.18
CA LYS A 264 -7.74 10.49 6.14
C LYS A 264 -7.59 10.00 7.58
N GLY A 265 -8.14 8.84 7.92
CA GLY A 265 -7.86 8.13 9.17
C GLY A 265 -7.25 6.76 8.94
N ASP A 266 -6.18 6.42 9.66
CA ASP A 266 -5.75 5.04 9.88
C ASP A 266 -6.31 4.61 11.24
N ILE A 267 -7.33 3.75 11.20
CA ILE A 267 -8.10 3.33 12.38
C ILE A 267 -7.94 1.82 12.54
N PHE A 268 -7.65 1.39 13.77
CA PHE A 268 -7.45 -0.01 14.09
C PHE A 268 -8.69 -0.60 14.73
N LEU A 269 -9.06 -1.80 14.33
CA LEU A 269 -10.08 -2.61 15.00
C LEU A 269 -9.39 -3.68 15.85
N ARG A 270 -9.39 -3.48 17.18
CA ARG A 270 -8.72 -4.38 18.12
C ARG A 270 -9.33 -5.78 18.09
N LYS A 271 -8.57 -6.76 18.60
CA LYS A 271 -9.07 -8.12 18.83
C LYS A 271 -10.30 -8.10 19.74
N LYS A 272 -11.13 -9.14 19.65
CA LYS A 272 -12.33 -9.27 20.48
C LYS A 272 -12.01 -9.15 21.96
N ASP A 273 -12.71 -8.25 22.62
CA ASP A 273 -12.68 -8.12 24.06
C ASP A 273 -13.26 -9.40 24.68
N LYS A 274 -12.51 -10.00 25.61
CA LYS A 274 -12.86 -11.31 26.19
C LYS A 274 -14.13 -11.27 27.04
N LYS A 275 -14.52 -10.10 27.56
CA LYS A 275 -15.68 -9.95 28.46
C LYS A 275 -16.95 -9.68 27.69
N THR A 276 -16.88 -8.79 26.71
CA THR A 276 -18.04 -8.30 25.95
C THR A 276 -18.22 -9.03 24.62
N GLY A 277 -17.19 -9.72 24.12
CA GLY A 277 -17.18 -10.38 22.81
C GLY A 277 -17.10 -9.41 21.62
N LYS A 278 -17.15 -8.09 21.88
CA LYS A 278 -17.12 -7.03 20.86
C LYS A 278 -15.70 -6.63 20.51
N ARG A 279 -15.54 -5.99 19.36
CA ARG A 279 -14.29 -5.34 18.94
C ARG A 279 -14.46 -3.83 19.05
N TYR A 280 -13.39 -3.15 19.44
CA TYR A 280 -13.40 -1.69 19.63
C TYR A 280 -12.36 -1.06 18.73
N ALA A 281 -12.71 0.11 18.18
CA ALA A 281 -11.82 0.85 17.31
C ALA A 281 -10.89 1.79 18.10
N CYS A 282 -9.72 2.07 17.52
CA CYS A 282 -8.69 2.92 18.10
C CYS A 282 -8.03 3.74 16.98
N VAL A 283 -7.86 5.05 17.18
CA VAL A 283 -7.21 5.91 16.20
C VAL A 283 -5.71 5.63 16.19
N GLY A 284 -5.20 5.21 15.03
CA GLY A 284 -3.78 5.19 14.73
C GLY A 284 -3.32 6.57 14.28
N GLU A 285 -3.84 7.11 13.19
CA GLU A 285 -3.43 8.43 12.68
C GLU A 285 -4.60 9.11 11.98
N ILE A 286 -4.68 10.45 12.03
CA ILE A 286 -5.62 11.22 11.19
C ILE A 286 -4.87 12.38 10.54
N ALA A 287 -4.90 12.46 9.21
CA ALA A 287 -4.27 13.50 8.42
C ALA A 287 -5.31 14.43 7.76
N ALA A 288 -4.99 15.71 7.66
CA ALA A 288 -5.83 16.76 7.05
C ALA A 288 -5.65 16.81 5.52
N ARG A 289 -5.84 15.68 4.86
CA ARG A 289 -5.70 15.50 3.41
C ARG A 289 -6.39 14.20 2.95
N LEU A 290 -6.44 14.01 1.63
CA LEU A 290 -6.79 12.72 1.03
C LEU A 290 -5.71 11.66 1.27
N SER A 291 -6.12 10.39 1.16
CA SER A 291 -5.24 9.22 1.22
C SER A 291 -4.18 9.19 0.11
N GLY A 292 -2.99 8.71 0.49
CA GLY A 292 -1.94 8.31 -0.44
C GLY A 292 -2.10 6.84 -0.83
N GLY A 293 -1.02 6.21 -1.31
CA GLY A 293 -1.03 4.77 -1.62
C GLY A 293 -2.16 4.39 -2.56
N TYR A 294 -2.24 5.08 -3.71
CA TYR A 294 -3.24 4.90 -4.77
C TYR A 294 -4.73 4.80 -4.34
N MET A 295 -5.10 5.20 -3.13
CA MET A 295 -6.47 5.09 -2.66
C MET A 295 -7.39 6.13 -3.31
N SER A 296 -7.24 7.41 -2.96
CA SER A 296 -8.18 8.48 -3.35
C SER A 296 -8.13 8.81 -4.84
N GLY A 297 -6.95 8.66 -5.47
CA GLY A 297 -6.74 8.93 -6.89
C GLY A 297 -7.08 7.76 -7.81
N TRP A 298 -7.19 6.53 -7.28
CA TRP A 298 -7.42 5.33 -8.10
C TRP A 298 -8.47 4.41 -7.49
N THR A 299 -8.17 3.69 -6.40
CA THR A 299 -9.04 2.59 -5.97
C THR A 299 -10.40 3.03 -5.45
N VAL A 300 -10.53 4.25 -4.90
CA VAL A 300 -11.83 4.85 -4.56
C VAL A 300 -12.66 5.02 -5.86
N PRO A 301 -12.21 5.80 -6.86
CA PRO A 301 -12.87 5.86 -8.16
C PRO A 301 -13.16 4.49 -8.80
N TYR A 302 -12.25 3.53 -8.68
CA TYR A 302 -12.41 2.18 -9.25
C TYR A 302 -13.47 1.34 -8.54
N SER A 303 -13.82 1.69 -7.30
CA SER A 303 -14.83 0.99 -6.50
C SER A 303 -16.20 1.67 -6.55
N SER A 304 -16.30 3.01 -6.62
CA SER A 304 -17.59 3.71 -6.53
C SER A 304 -18.08 4.45 -7.75
N THR A 305 -17.25 4.70 -8.76
CA THR A 305 -17.44 5.81 -9.71
C THR A 305 -17.42 7.21 -9.06
N PHE A 306 -17.21 7.31 -7.75
CA PHE A 306 -17.05 8.57 -7.02
C PHE A 306 -15.62 9.08 -7.16
N ASN A 307 -15.46 10.25 -7.79
CA ASN A 307 -14.18 10.93 -7.83
C ASN A 307 -14.00 11.81 -6.59
N VAL A 308 -13.53 11.19 -5.50
CA VAL A 308 -13.26 11.88 -4.23
C VAL A 308 -12.25 13.01 -4.36
N THR A 309 -11.28 12.89 -5.28
CA THR A 309 -10.27 13.93 -5.54
C THR A 309 -10.94 15.18 -6.12
N ARG A 310 -11.84 15.02 -7.09
CA ARG A 310 -12.64 16.11 -7.67
C ARG A 310 -13.52 16.78 -6.61
N ALA A 311 -14.20 15.98 -5.78
CA ALA A 311 -15.02 16.51 -4.70
C ALA A 311 -14.18 17.30 -3.66
N ALA A 312 -12.98 16.83 -3.31
CA ALA A 312 -12.07 17.56 -2.42
C ALA A 312 -11.57 18.88 -3.03
N ILE A 313 -11.33 18.92 -4.35
CA ILE A 313 -10.97 20.16 -5.06
C ILE A 313 -12.12 21.17 -5.02
N ARG A 314 -13.37 20.73 -5.17
CA ARG A 314 -14.54 21.62 -5.01
C ARG A 314 -14.55 22.30 -3.64
N LEU A 315 -14.27 21.56 -2.57
CA LEU A 315 -14.16 22.14 -1.21
C LEU A 315 -13.05 23.20 -1.13
N ALA A 316 -11.88 22.93 -1.72
CA ALA A 316 -10.77 23.88 -1.77
C ALA A 316 -11.13 25.17 -2.53
N LEU A 317 -12.03 25.07 -3.52
CA LEU A 317 -12.59 26.19 -4.29
C LEU A 317 -13.81 26.85 -3.60
N GLY A 318 -14.12 26.46 -2.36
CA GLY A 318 -15.25 26.97 -1.58
C GLY A 318 -16.63 26.52 -2.06
N GLU A 319 -16.70 25.43 -2.83
CA GLU A 319 -17.94 24.87 -3.34
C GLU A 319 -18.36 23.63 -2.55
N PHE A 320 -19.66 23.46 -2.34
CA PHE A 320 -20.20 22.19 -1.88
C PHE A 320 -20.12 21.15 -3.02
N PRO A 321 -19.54 19.95 -2.78
CA PRO A 321 -19.56 18.88 -3.76
C PRO A 321 -20.96 18.27 -3.81
N GLU A 322 -21.70 18.57 -4.87
CA GLU A 322 -23.06 18.07 -5.10
C GLU A 322 -23.16 16.54 -5.02
N GLU A 323 -22.07 15.84 -5.36
CA GLU A 323 -21.95 14.39 -5.24
C GLU A 323 -22.08 13.87 -3.78
N LEU A 324 -21.98 14.73 -2.77
CA LEU A 324 -22.14 14.39 -1.35
C LEU A 324 -23.58 14.56 -0.83
N LYS A 325 -24.52 15.07 -1.64
CA LYS A 325 -25.92 15.23 -1.20
C LYS A 325 -26.54 13.87 -0.85
N LYS A 326 -27.37 13.87 0.21
CA LYS A 326 -28.11 12.68 0.68
C LYS A 326 -28.93 12.07 -0.47
N GLY A 327 -28.83 10.75 -0.66
CA GLY A 327 -29.43 10.01 -1.79
C GLY A 327 -28.54 9.92 -3.03
N SER A 328 -27.31 10.43 -2.96
CA SER A 328 -26.30 10.26 -4.00
C SER A 328 -25.83 8.80 -4.09
N PRO A 329 -25.79 8.19 -5.29
CA PRO A 329 -25.32 6.81 -5.49
C PRO A 329 -23.81 6.63 -5.24
N PHE A 330 -23.10 7.72 -4.94
CA PHE A 330 -21.63 7.78 -4.85
C PHE A 330 -21.08 7.59 -3.43
N LEU A 331 -21.91 7.59 -2.38
CA LEU A 331 -21.46 7.33 -1.01
C LEU A 331 -21.17 5.83 -0.82
N ILE A 332 -19.89 5.45 -0.89
CA ILE A 332 -19.43 4.18 -0.33
C ILE A 332 -19.24 4.37 1.16
N VAL A 333 -20.31 4.12 1.86
CA VAL A 333 -20.19 3.37 3.10
C VAL A 333 -21.21 2.25 2.98
N PRO A 334 -20.91 1.00 3.35
CA PRO A 334 -21.98 0.04 3.60
C PRO A 334 -22.74 0.52 4.84
N VAL A 335 -23.55 1.58 4.68
CA VAL A 335 -24.51 2.06 5.66
C VAL A 335 -25.86 1.83 5.00
N LYS A 336 -26.51 0.77 5.46
CA LYS A 336 -27.88 0.33 5.17
C LYS A 336 -28.32 0.00 3.73
N GLU A 337 -27.68 0.48 2.67
CA GLU A 337 -28.33 0.41 1.33
C GLU A 337 -27.77 -0.64 0.36
N ASN A 338 -26.64 -1.30 0.63
CA ASN A 338 -26.04 -2.26 -0.32
C ASN A 338 -25.92 -3.72 0.15
N ILE A 339 -26.37 -4.07 1.35
CA ILE A 339 -26.37 -5.48 1.79
C ILE A 339 -27.42 -6.29 0.99
N GLN A 340 -28.53 -5.67 0.61
CA GLN A 340 -29.57 -6.36 -0.16
C GLN A 340 -29.10 -6.68 -1.58
N ALA A 341 -28.44 -5.74 -2.28
CA ALA A 341 -27.86 -5.99 -3.60
C ALA A 341 -26.71 -7.02 -3.57
N ILE A 342 -25.87 -7.02 -2.52
CA ILE A 342 -24.82 -8.04 -2.34
C ILE A 342 -25.42 -9.42 -2.04
N ASN A 343 -26.50 -9.49 -1.26
CA ASN A 343 -27.21 -10.74 -0.99
C ASN A 343 -27.97 -11.26 -2.21
N GLU A 344 -28.61 -10.38 -2.98
CA GLU A 344 -29.26 -10.71 -4.26
C GLU A 344 -28.24 -11.14 -5.31
N ALA A 345 -27.08 -10.48 -5.39
CA ALA A 345 -25.97 -10.90 -6.25
C ALA A 345 -25.38 -12.26 -5.85
N LYS A 346 -25.29 -12.56 -4.54
CA LYS A 346 -24.90 -13.91 -4.04
C LYS A 346 -25.93 -14.97 -4.41
N ILE A 347 -27.22 -14.66 -4.38
CA ILE A 347 -28.30 -15.57 -4.78
C ILE A 347 -28.27 -15.82 -6.30
N LEU A 348 -28.11 -14.76 -7.10
CA LEU A 348 -28.00 -14.85 -8.56
C LEU A 348 -26.73 -15.59 -9.01
N TYR A 349 -25.61 -15.38 -8.33
CA TYR A 349 -24.34 -16.09 -8.59
C TYR A 349 -24.43 -17.58 -8.24
N LYS A 350 -25.14 -17.93 -7.15
CA LYS A 350 -25.40 -19.32 -6.77
C LYS A 350 -26.34 -20.01 -7.79
N ALA A 351 -27.35 -19.30 -8.27
CA ALA A 351 -28.24 -19.77 -9.33
C ALA A 351 -27.54 -19.90 -10.71
N ALA A 352 -26.49 -19.11 -10.96
CA ALA A 352 -25.67 -19.21 -12.17
C ALA A 352 -24.72 -20.41 -12.13
N LEU A 353 -24.15 -20.72 -10.95
CA LEU A 353 -23.30 -21.91 -10.75
C LEU A 353 -24.08 -23.22 -10.81
N GLU A 354 -25.34 -23.21 -10.38
CA GLU A 354 -26.24 -24.37 -10.46
C GLU A 354 -26.74 -24.65 -11.90
N ASN A 355 -26.62 -23.68 -12.82
CA ASN A 355 -27.00 -23.84 -14.23
C ASN A 355 -25.84 -24.20 -15.17
N THR A 356 -24.59 -24.26 -14.69
CA THR A 356 -23.44 -24.70 -15.48
C THR A 356 -23.04 -26.14 -15.15
N SER A 357 -23.94 -27.09 -15.42
CA SER A 357 -23.60 -28.52 -15.46
C SER A 357 -24.31 -29.25 -16.59
N ALA A 358 -23.88 -29.03 -17.83
CA ALA A 358 -24.01 -29.99 -18.94
C ALA A 358 -23.14 -29.60 -20.16
N ARG A 359 -22.00 -30.30 -20.32
CA ARG A 359 -21.31 -30.85 -21.53
C ARG A 359 -21.57 -30.28 -22.96
N PRO A 360 -20.73 -30.63 -23.96
CA PRO A 360 -19.27 -30.59 -24.08
C PRO A 360 -18.81 -29.95 -25.43
N VAL A 361 -17.49 -29.91 -25.60
CA VAL A 361 -16.70 -29.46 -26.77
C VAL A 361 -17.22 -29.95 -28.13
N ASN A 362 -17.22 -29.07 -29.15
CA ASN A 362 -16.95 -29.49 -30.53
C ASN A 362 -16.22 -28.42 -31.36
N SER A 363 -15.28 -28.92 -32.16
CA SER A 363 -14.34 -28.21 -33.04
C SER A 363 -14.98 -27.61 -34.29
N GLY A 364 -14.47 -26.47 -34.78
CA GLY A 364 -14.82 -25.92 -36.09
C GLY A 364 -13.92 -24.76 -36.52
N LYS A 365 -13.51 -24.76 -37.79
CA LYS A 365 -12.43 -24.01 -38.44
C LYS A 365 -12.74 -22.54 -38.78
N GLU A 366 -11.64 -21.77 -38.91
CA GLU A 366 -11.34 -20.66 -39.83
C GLU A 366 -12.41 -19.60 -40.17
N LYS A 367 -12.04 -18.32 -39.99
CA LYS A 367 -11.65 -17.44 -41.11
C LYS A 367 -11.05 -16.12 -40.62
N SER A 368 -10.01 -15.69 -41.32
CA SER A 368 -9.36 -14.39 -41.24
C SER A 368 -10.22 -13.31 -41.90
N GLU A 369 -10.47 -12.20 -41.20
CA GLU A 369 -10.74 -10.92 -41.84
C GLU A 369 -10.01 -9.80 -41.11
N ASN A 370 -9.23 -9.04 -41.88
CA ASN A 370 -8.56 -7.81 -41.48
C ASN A 370 -9.62 -6.75 -41.16
N LEU A 371 -9.58 -6.16 -39.97
CA LEU A 371 -10.28 -4.92 -39.65
C LEU A 371 -9.28 -3.96 -39.00
N SER A 372 -9.04 -2.87 -39.72
CA SER A 372 -8.23 -1.72 -39.34
C SER A 372 -8.74 -1.11 -38.03
N LEU A 373 -7.87 -1.03 -37.03
CA LEU A 373 -8.14 -0.38 -35.75
C LEU A 373 -8.33 1.13 -35.98
N SER A 374 -9.48 1.66 -35.58
CA SER A 374 -9.73 3.11 -35.49
C SER A 374 -9.72 3.53 -34.02
N GLU A 375 -9.30 4.77 -33.74
CA GLU A 375 -9.15 5.36 -32.39
C GLU A 375 -10.42 5.33 -31.50
N LYS A 376 -11.55 4.85 -32.00
CA LYS A 376 -12.79 4.64 -31.24
C LYS A 376 -12.83 3.37 -30.39
N ASP A 377 -11.92 2.41 -30.58
CA ASP A 377 -11.91 1.15 -29.81
C ASP A 377 -11.32 1.27 -28.39
N PHE A 378 -10.84 2.46 -27.99
CA PHE A 378 -10.29 2.70 -26.65
C PHE A 378 -11.31 3.21 -25.61
N THR A 379 -12.52 3.61 -26.01
CA THR A 379 -13.44 4.35 -25.12
C THR A 379 -14.51 3.52 -24.41
N ASP A 380 -14.78 2.26 -24.80
CA ASP A 380 -15.95 1.51 -24.26
C ASP A 380 -15.66 0.46 -23.17
N LYS A 381 -14.41 0.36 -22.65
CA LYS A 381 -14.09 -0.53 -21.50
C LYS A 381 -14.19 0.13 -20.10
N LYS A 382 -14.75 1.34 -19.99
CA LYS A 382 -14.72 2.18 -18.78
C LYS A 382 -16.10 2.55 -18.19
N GLN A 383 -17.09 1.66 -18.23
CA GLN A 383 -18.22 1.73 -17.29
C GLN A 383 -18.45 0.37 -16.64
N VAL A 384 -17.62 0.06 -15.65
CA VAL A 384 -17.95 -0.98 -14.68
C VAL A 384 -18.82 -0.33 -13.61
N LYS A 385 -20.05 -0.87 -13.43
CA LYS A 385 -20.92 -0.55 -12.28
C LYS A 385 -20.10 -0.70 -10.98
N ALA A 386 -20.39 0.13 -9.98
CA ALA A 386 -19.70 0.13 -8.68
C ALA A 386 -19.39 -1.29 -8.17
N GLY A 387 -18.16 -1.49 -7.68
CA GLY A 387 -17.61 -2.79 -7.30
C GLY A 387 -16.49 -2.65 -6.26
N PHE A 388 -15.54 -3.57 -6.28
CA PHE A 388 -14.38 -3.59 -5.39
C PHE A 388 -13.11 -3.22 -6.14
N GLY A 389 -12.16 -2.60 -5.44
CA GLY A 389 -10.80 -2.34 -5.89
C GLY A 389 -9.79 -2.97 -4.94
N ALA A 390 -8.62 -3.34 -5.47
CA ALA A 390 -7.51 -3.82 -4.65
C ALA A 390 -6.17 -3.26 -5.14
N GLU A 391 -5.27 -2.99 -4.21
CA GLU A 391 -3.86 -2.68 -4.47
C GLU A 391 -3.01 -3.84 -3.96
N ARG A 392 -2.01 -4.28 -4.73
CA ARG A 392 -0.97 -5.19 -4.24
C ARG A 392 0.42 -4.69 -4.65
N ALA A 393 1.33 -4.59 -3.70
CA ALA A 393 2.72 -4.24 -3.95
C ALA A 393 3.55 -5.48 -4.33
N TRP A 394 4.60 -5.27 -5.13
CA TRP A 394 5.67 -6.24 -5.26
C TRP A 394 6.99 -5.68 -4.73
N ILE A 395 7.85 -6.59 -4.28
CA ILE A 395 9.12 -6.29 -3.62
C ILE A 395 10.20 -7.25 -4.14
N SER A 396 11.46 -7.00 -3.81
CA SER A 396 12.59 -7.77 -4.33
C SER A 396 13.62 -8.06 -3.24
N SER A 397 14.47 -9.04 -3.49
CA SER A 397 15.74 -9.13 -2.76
C SER A 397 16.60 -7.89 -3.03
N PRO A 398 17.49 -7.50 -2.11
CA PRO A 398 18.44 -6.42 -2.35
C PRO A 398 19.38 -6.73 -3.51
N GLY A 399 19.68 -5.75 -4.34
CA GLY A 399 20.61 -5.88 -5.46
C GLY A 399 20.36 -4.85 -6.56
N LYS A 400 21.03 -5.01 -7.69
CA LYS A 400 20.80 -4.17 -8.88
C LYS A 400 19.94 -4.89 -9.89
N ILE A 401 18.89 -4.24 -10.40
CA ILE A 401 17.96 -4.84 -11.34
C ILE A 401 18.64 -4.99 -12.70
N LYS A 402 18.89 -6.23 -13.13
CA LYS A 402 19.36 -6.54 -14.48
C LYS A 402 18.21 -6.50 -15.49
N LYS A 403 17.04 -7.03 -15.11
CA LYS A 403 15.87 -7.12 -15.98
C LYS A 403 14.56 -7.29 -15.21
N ILE A 404 13.47 -6.71 -15.72
CA ILE A 404 12.11 -6.91 -15.17
C ILE A 404 11.26 -7.69 -16.19
N TYR A 405 10.68 -8.80 -15.74
CA TYR A 405 9.79 -9.63 -16.54
C TYR A 405 8.33 -9.43 -16.14
N GLY A 406 7.41 -9.63 -17.10
CA GLY A 406 5.99 -9.82 -16.83
C GLY A 406 5.14 -8.58 -16.58
N LEU A 407 5.68 -7.36 -16.69
CA LEU A 407 4.89 -6.12 -16.52
C LEU A 407 3.69 -6.04 -17.50
N ASN A 408 3.92 -6.35 -18.78
CA ASN A 408 2.86 -6.34 -19.79
C ASN A 408 1.84 -7.48 -19.58
N ASP A 409 2.30 -8.65 -19.15
CA ASP A 409 1.43 -9.80 -18.86
C ASP A 409 0.59 -9.57 -17.60
N ALA A 410 1.15 -8.83 -16.62
CA ALA A 410 0.44 -8.35 -15.44
C ALA A 410 -0.65 -7.36 -15.84
N LEU A 411 -0.34 -6.38 -16.70
CA LEU A 411 -1.32 -5.39 -17.19
C LEU A 411 -2.47 -6.03 -17.98
N LYS A 412 -2.19 -7.08 -18.74
CA LYS A 412 -3.21 -7.84 -19.50
C LYS A 412 -4.05 -8.79 -18.63
N THR A 413 -3.78 -8.90 -17.33
CA THR A 413 -4.57 -9.75 -16.43
C THR A 413 -5.99 -9.20 -16.32
N GLU A 414 -6.98 -10.08 -16.45
CA GLU A 414 -8.38 -9.70 -16.27
C GLU A 414 -8.61 -9.03 -14.91
N GLY A 415 -9.36 -7.93 -14.90
CA GLY A 415 -9.62 -7.13 -13.70
C GLY A 415 -8.50 -6.16 -13.30
N VAL A 416 -7.30 -6.22 -13.91
CA VAL A 416 -6.23 -5.23 -13.65
C VAL A 416 -6.54 -3.91 -14.37
N ARG A 417 -6.35 -2.81 -13.64
CA ARG A 417 -6.50 -1.44 -14.14
C ARG A 417 -5.15 -0.79 -14.42
N ASP A 418 -4.19 -0.97 -13.51
CA ASP A 418 -2.87 -0.36 -13.62
C ASP A 418 -1.77 -1.28 -13.09
N VAL A 419 -0.59 -1.16 -13.70
CA VAL A 419 0.67 -1.69 -13.20
C VAL A 419 1.63 -0.52 -13.08
N LEU A 420 2.06 -0.21 -11.87
CA LEU A 420 2.74 1.03 -11.51
C LEU A 420 4.14 0.71 -10.96
N PRO A 421 5.14 0.51 -11.83
CA PRO A 421 6.52 0.32 -11.40
C PRO A 421 7.08 1.60 -10.78
N ARG A 422 7.87 1.45 -9.72
CA ARG A 422 8.66 2.53 -9.10
C ARG A 422 10.14 2.41 -9.41
N LEU A 423 10.61 1.19 -9.66
CA LEU A 423 11.98 0.87 -10.02
C LEU A 423 12.01 0.24 -11.42
N PHE A 424 13.09 0.53 -12.14
CA PHE A 424 13.34 0.12 -13.52
C PHE A 424 14.68 -0.62 -13.63
N GLU A 425 14.98 -1.14 -14.82
CA GLU A 425 16.27 -1.78 -15.08
C GLU A 425 17.43 -0.82 -14.81
N GLY A 426 18.45 -1.29 -14.11
CA GLY A 426 19.58 -0.49 -13.64
C GLY A 426 19.41 0.09 -12.23
N ASP A 427 18.19 0.16 -11.69
CA ASP A 427 17.94 0.66 -10.34
C ASP A 427 18.38 -0.33 -9.25
N GLU A 428 18.64 0.19 -8.05
CA GLU A 428 18.94 -0.58 -6.84
C GLU A 428 17.66 -0.93 -6.08
N THR A 429 17.53 -2.19 -5.69
CA THR A 429 16.49 -2.70 -4.80
C THR A 429 17.02 -2.95 -3.41
N VAL A 430 16.12 -2.87 -2.43
CA VAL A 430 16.32 -3.33 -1.05
C VAL A 430 15.14 -4.19 -0.65
N PHE A 431 15.32 -5.01 0.39
CA PHE A 431 14.16 -5.55 1.09
C PHE A 431 13.58 -4.42 1.95
N PRO A 432 12.31 -4.03 1.73
CA PRO A 432 11.80 -2.76 2.22
C PRO A 432 11.75 -2.72 3.75
N ARG A 433 12.03 -1.54 4.31
CA ARG A 433 11.84 -1.16 5.71
C ARG A 433 10.75 -0.10 5.87
N ASN A 434 10.26 0.45 4.75
CA ASN A 434 9.21 1.45 4.72
C ASN A 434 8.46 1.42 3.37
N ASN A 435 7.41 2.23 3.24
CA ASN A 435 6.50 2.16 2.10
C ASN A 435 7.05 2.73 0.79
N VAL A 436 8.15 3.48 0.81
CA VAL A 436 8.71 4.07 -0.42
C VAL A 436 9.76 3.18 -1.09
N GLU A 437 10.20 2.11 -0.41
CA GLU A 437 11.24 1.18 -0.89
C GLU A 437 10.66 -0.01 -1.67
N LYS A 438 9.33 -0.09 -1.81
CA LYS A 438 8.66 -1.13 -2.60
C LYS A 438 8.95 -0.94 -4.09
N CYS A 439 9.01 -2.03 -4.85
CA CYS A 439 9.40 -1.99 -6.26
C CYS A 439 8.27 -1.47 -7.18
N GLY A 440 7.01 -1.61 -6.75
CA GLY A 440 5.85 -1.06 -7.44
C GLY A 440 4.54 -1.66 -6.96
N ASN A 441 3.44 -1.32 -7.63
CA ASN A 441 2.09 -1.69 -7.25
C ASN A 441 1.22 -2.11 -8.45
N VAL A 442 0.33 -3.07 -8.26
CA VAL A 442 -0.75 -3.42 -9.19
C VAL A 442 -2.08 -2.99 -8.59
N LEU A 443 -2.93 -2.36 -9.41
CA LEU A 443 -4.28 -1.97 -9.05
C LEU A 443 -5.30 -2.77 -9.88
N SER A 444 -6.33 -3.29 -9.22
CA SER A 444 -7.40 -4.05 -9.87
C SER A 444 -8.78 -3.55 -9.45
N SER A 445 -9.80 -3.97 -10.21
CA SER A 445 -11.21 -3.70 -9.96
C SER A 445 -12.07 -4.87 -10.46
N ALA A 446 -13.05 -5.28 -9.66
CA ALA A 446 -13.97 -6.38 -9.99
C ALA A 446 -15.33 -6.19 -9.28
N PHE A 447 -16.29 -7.08 -9.55
CA PHE A 447 -17.62 -7.02 -8.93
C PHE A 447 -17.66 -7.57 -7.50
N SER A 448 -16.70 -8.41 -7.11
CA SER A 448 -16.57 -8.93 -5.76
C SER A 448 -15.20 -8.65 -5.14
N TYR A 449 -15.16 -8.66 -3.80
CA TYR A 449 -13.94 -8.49 -3.01
C TYR A 449 -12.85 -9.49 -3.43
N ASP A 450 -13.21 -10.79 -3.47
CA ASP A 450 -12.28 -11.87 -3.75
C ASP A 450 -11.74 -11.81 -5.20
N GLU A 451 -12.56 -11.43 -6.17
CA GLU A 451 -12.12 -11.27 -7.56
C GLU A 451 -11.15 -10.09 -7.73
N ALA A 452 -11.39 -8.97 -7.06
CA ALA A 452 -10.48 -7.83 -7.10
C ALA A 452 -9.12 -8.21 -6.50
N VAL A 453 -9.12 -8.89 -5.35
CA VAL A 453 -7.90 -9.42 -4.72
C VAL A 453 -7.22 -10.44 -5.63
N LYS A 454 -7.95 -11.40 -6.19
CA LYS A 454 -7.42 -12.43 -7.09
C LYS A 454 -6.77 -11.81 -8.34
N ALA A 455 -7.38 -10.78 -8.93
CA ALA A 455 -6.86 -10.11 -10.12
C ALA A 455 -5.49 -9.45 -9.85
N SER A 456 -5.40 -8.65 -8.79
CA SER A 456 -4.13 -7.99 -8.40
C SER A 456 -3.07 -9.00 -7.98
N MET A 457 -3.43 -10.02 -7.19
CA MET A 457 -2.52 -11.10 -6.80
C MET A 457 -1.99 -11.89 -8.03
N SER A 458 -2.89 -12.28 -8.94
CA SER A 458 -2.51 -13.03 -10.15
C SER A 458 -1.58 -12.22 -11.07
N ALA A 459 -1.69 -10.89 -11.03
CA ALA A 459 -0.83 -9.99 -11.80
C ALA A 459 0.55 -9.81 -11.16
N ILE A 460 0.65 -9.61 -9.83
CA ILE A 460 1.96 -9.51 -9.18
C ILE A 460 2.78 -10.80 -9.33
N GLN A 461 2.10 -11.96 -9.35
CA GLN A 461 2.71 -13.28 -9.52
C GLN A 461 3.40 -13.47 -10.89
N LYS A 462 3.12 -12.60 -11.86
CA LYS A 462 3.77 -12.61 -13.17
C LYS A 462 5.03 -11.76 -13.21
N ILE A 463 5.22 -10.87 -12.24
CA ILE A 463 6.31 -9.88 -12.23
C ILE A 463 7.52 -10.48 -11.53
N VAL A 464 8.67 -10.55 -12.22
CA VAL A 464 9.92 -11.07 -11.67
C VAL A 464 11.07 -10.12 -11.96
N LEU A 465 11.82 -9.78 -10.92
CA LEU A 465 13.05 -8.99 -11.02
C LEU A 465 14.24 -9.96 -11.05
N ARG A 466 15.00 -9.97 -12.15
CA ARG A 466 16.29 -10.69 -12.26
C ARG A 466 17.38 -9.70 -11.87
N LEU A 467 18.18 -10.03 -10.87
CA LEU A 467 19.24 -9.17 -10.34
C LEU A 467 20.57 -9.44 -11.06
N GLU A 468 21.47 -8.45 -11.09
CA GLU A 468 22.84 -8.62 -11.58
C GLU A 468 23.60 -9.64 -10.72
N PRO A 469 24.31 -10.63 -11.32
CA PRO A 469 25.04 -11.64 -10.55
C PRO A 469 26.25 -11.06 -9.82
N LYS A 470 26.76 -11.80 -8.83
CA LYS A 470 27.95 -11.44 -8.03
C LYS A 470 27.79 -10.08 -7.34
N ASN A 471 26.58 -9.80 -6.86
CA ASN A 471 26.24 -8.60 -6.12
C ASN A 471 26.32 -8.86 -4.61
N GLU A 472 27.18 -8.12 -3.92
CA GLU A 472 27.44 -8.29 -2.49
C GLU A 472 26.17 -8.21 -1.63
N LYS A 473 25.25 -7.28 -1.93
CA LYS A 473 24.00 -7.12 -1.17
C LYS A 473 23.08 -8.32 -1.36
N THR A 474 23.01 -8.85 -2.58
CA THR A 474 22.23 -10.06 -2.89
C THR A 474 22.84 -11.28 -2.21
N ASP A 475 24.16 -11.47 -2.29
CA ASP A 475 24.87 -12.57 -1.63
C ASP A 475 24.67 -12.56 -0.12
N LEU A 476 24.81 -11.38 0.51
CA LEU A 476 24.55 -11.20 1.94
C LEU A 476 23.09 -11.55 2.29
N PHE A 477 22.11 -11.08 1.52
CA PHE A 477 20.71 -11.40 1.74
C PHE A 477 20.41 -12.90 1.63
N LEU A 478 20.98 -13.57 0.63
CA LEU A 478 20.80 -15.01 0.43
C LEU A 478 21.47 -15.84 1.55
N SER A 479 22.66 -15.43 1.99
CA SER A 479 23.37 -16.10 3.08
C SER A 479 22.70 -15.91 4.45
N SER A 480 21.96 -14.83 4.64
CA SER A 480 21.22 -14.52 5.87
C SER A 480 19.86 -15.23 5.97
N ILE A 481 19.72 -16.41 5.35
CA ILE A 481 18.47 -17.17 5.36
C ILE A 481 18.07 -17.55 6.79
N ASN A 482 16.78 -17.46 7.09
CA ASN A 482 16.24 -18.04 8.32
C ASN A 482 16.23 -19.57 8.15
N THR A 483 17.19 -20.25 8.77
CA THR A 483 17.39 -21.69 8.58
C THR A 483 16.31 -22.56 9.22
N SER A 484 15.46 -21.98 10.09
CA SER A 484 14.38 -22.70 10.77
C SER A 484 12.97 -22.25 10.37
N VAL A 485 12.06 -23.21 10.24
CA VAL A 485 10.62 -22.98 10.05
C VAL A 485 10.02 -22.12 11.17
N LYS A 486 10.54 -22.22 12.40
CA LYS A 486 10.05 -21.41 13.53
C LYS A 486 10.41 -19.93 13.41
N THR A 487 11.50 -19.61 12.71
CA THR A 487 12.06 -18.27 12.60
C THR A 487 11.95 -17.70 11.18
N GLN A 488 11.34 -18.42 10.23
CA GLN A 488 11.24 -18.03 8.83
C GLN A 488 10.59 -16.66 8.59
N ASN A 489 9.75 -16.21 9.52
CA ASN A 489 9.05 -14.92 9.47
C ASN A 489 9.85 -13.76 10.12
N ILE A 490 11.01 -14.02 10.73
CA ILE A 490 11.86 -12.97 11.31
C ILE A 490 12.38 -12.09 10.19
N TYR A 491 12.27 -10.77 10.36
CA TYR A 491 12.68 -9.81 9.35
C TYR A 491 14.20 -9.86 9.04
N ALA A 492 14.61 -9.83 7.77
CA ALA A 492 13.76 -10.00 6.59
C ALA A 492 13.35 -11.48 6.47
N PRO A 493 12.06 -11.81 6.23
CA PRO A 493 11.60 -13.19 6.21
C PRO A 493 12.13 -13.96 5.00
N ASN A 494 12.15 -15.29 5.09
CA ASN A 494 12.27 -16.10 3.88
C ASN A 494 11.09 -15.77 2.95
N PHE A 495 11.33 -15.77 1.64
CA PHE A 495 10.25 -15.49 0.71
C PHE A 495 9.19 -16.60 0.79
N PHE A 496 9.61 -17.87 0.78
CA PHE A 496 8.69 -18.98 1.01
C PHE A 496 8.46 -19.25 2.49
N ILE A 497 7.18 -19.36 2.84
CA ILE A 497 6.74 -19.77 4.18
C ILE A 497 6.23 -21.21 4.13
N PHE A 498 6.86 -22.07 4.93
CA PHE A 498 6.50 -23.48 5.08
C PHE A 498 5.57 -23.67 6.29
N PRO A 499 4.51 -24.50 6.18
CA PRO A 499 3.60 -24.76 7.29
C PRO A 499 4.26 -25.60 8.38
N ASP A 500 3.64 -25.65 9.56
CA ASP A 500 4.13 -26.39 10.74
C ASP A 500 4.35 -27.89 10.48
N GLY A 501 3.68 -28.47 9.49
CA GLY A 501 3.90 -29.85 9.04
C GLY A 501 5.37 -30.12 8.69
N PHE A 502 6.02 -29.19 7.98
CA PHE A 502 7.43 -29.31 7.58
C PHE A 502 8.35 -29.38 8.81
N ALA A 503 8.04 -28.61 9.85
CA ALA A 503 8.85 -28.59 11.07
C ALA A 503 8.83 -29.94 11.80
N LYS A 504 7.70 -30.64 11.79
CA LYS A 504 7.55 -31.96 12.41
C LYS A 504 8.35 -33.03 11.68
N GLU A 505 8.33 -32.99 10.35
CA GLU A 505 8.98 -33.98 9.50
C GLU A 505 10.52 -33.82 9.46
N TYR A 506 11.02 -32.59 9.34
CA TYR A 506 12.45 -32.32 9.12
C TYR A 506 13.16 -31.64 10.29
N LYS A 507 12.59 -31.75 11.50
CA LYS A 507 13.07 -31.05 12.72
C LYS A 507 13.22 -29.53 12.51
N GLY A 508 12.45 -28.99 11.57
CA GLY A 508 12.36 -27.57 11.25
C GLY A 508 13.67 -26.91 10.82
N ASN A 509 14.62 -27.61 10.19
CA ASN A 509 15.84 -27.02 9.62
C ASN A 509 15.93 -27.30 8.11
N PHE A 510 15.97 -26.24 7.30
CA PHE A 510 15.92 -26.35 5.83
C PHE A 510 17.16 -27.01 5.23
N GLU A 511 18.36 -26.67 5.72
CA GLU A 511 19.61 -27.22 5.20
C GLU A 511 19.70 -28.73 5.43
N LYS A 512 19.31 -29.20 6.62
CA LYS A 512 19.24 -30.64 6.93
C LYS A 512 18.21 -31.35 6.06
N ALA A 513 17.03 -30.76 5.86
CA ALA A 513 15.98 -31.32 5.00
C ALA A 513 16.46 -31.46 3.56
N LEU A 514 17.09 -30.42 3.01
CA LEU A 514 17.62 -30.41 1.65
C LEU A 514 18.78 -31.38 1.47
N SER A 515 19.70 -31.45 2.44
CA SER A 515 20.86 -32.36 2.39
C SER A 515 20.44 -33.84 2.44
N ALA A 516 19.31 -34.15 3.09
CA ALA A 516 18.72 -35.49 3.12
C ALA A 516 17.79 -35.78 1.91
N SER A 517 17.49 -34.78 1.10
CA SER A 517 16.59 -34.91 -0.05
C SER A 517 17.31 -35.41 -1.30
N PHE A 518 16.55 -35.94 -2.25
CA PHE A 518 16.96 -36.15 -3.63
C PHE A 518 16.11 -35.29 -4.55
N LEU A 519 16.54 -35.08 -5.79
CA LEU A 519 15.74 -34.33 -6.75
C LEU A 519 14.64 -35.23 -7.33
N LYS A 520 13.40 -34.79 -7.20
CA LYS A 520 12.19 -35.40 -7.77
C LYS A 520 11.78 -34.65 -9.04
N GLU A 521 11.12 -35.38 -9.93
CA GLU A 521 10.48 -34.84 -11.13
C GLU A 521 8.98 -35.14 -11.08
N GLU A 522 8.17 -34.13 -11.36
CA GLU A 522 6.73 -34.27 -11.54
C GLU A 522 6.26 -33.31 -12.64
N ASN A 523 5.61 -33.83 -13.68
CA ASN A 523 5.10 -33.03 -14.82
C ASN A 523 6.14 -32.08 -15.43
N GLY A 524 7.40 -32.52 -15.52
CA GLY A 524 8.52 -31.72 -16.06
C GLY A 524 9.09 -30.67 -15.10
N ILE A 525 8.62 -30.64 -13.84
CA ILE A 525 9.12 -29.75 -12.79
C ILE A 525 10.05 -30.52 -11.86
N PHE A 526 11.22 -29.94 -11.57
CA PHE A 526 12.25 -30.52 -10.71
C PHE A 526 12.29 -29.82 -9.36
N PHE A 527 12.22 -30.58 -8.27
CA PHE A 527 12.29 -30.04 -6.91
C PHE A 527 12.85 -31.06 -5.90
N PRO A 528 13.38 -30.63 -4.74
CA PRO A 528 13.80 -31.53 -3.66
C PRO A 528 12.64 -32.37 -3.14
N SER A 529 12.86 -33.65 -2.85
CA SER A 529 11.83 -34.55 -2.31
C SER A 529 11.17 -34.01 -1.03
N CYS A 530 11.86 -33.24 -0.19
CA CYS A 530 11.26 -32.60 0.98
C CYS A 530 10.22 -31.52 0.66
N PHE A 531 10.09 -31.08 -0.60
CA PHE A 531 9.07 -30.13 -1.02
C PHE A 531 7.80 -30.80 -1.54
N GLU A 532 7.79 -32.12 -1.76
CA GLU A 532 6.72 -32.83 -2.48
C GLU A 532 5.32 -32.46 -1.99
N GLN A 533 5.07 -32.58 -0.68
CA GLN A 533 3.77 -32.28 -0.08
C GLN A 533 3.46 -30.77 -0.01
N TYR A 534 4.46 -29.92 -0.22
CA TYR A 534 4.39 -28.48 -0.01
C TYR A 534 4.40 -27.69 -1.31
N THR A 535 4.55 -28.35 -2.46
CA THR A 535 4.63 -27.71 -3.79
C THR A 535 3.48 -26.74 -4.07
N ASP A 536 2.28 -27.05 -3.56
CA ASP A 536 1.07 -26.23 -3.67
C ASP A 536 0.47 -25.79 -2.31
N LEU A 537 1.19 -26.04 -1.20
CA LEU A 537 0.79 -25.63 0.15
C LEU A 537 1.71 -24.55 0.75
N SER A 538 2.87 -24.31 0.15
CA SER A 538 3.80 -23.25 0.50
C SER A 538 3.78 -22.16 -0.55
N PHE A 539 3.62 -20.92 -0.08
CA PHE A 539 3.50 -19.74 -0.92
C PHE A 539 4.61 -18.76 -0.60
N ASP A 540 5.08 -18.04 -1.61
CA ASP A 540 6.00 -16.93 -1.41
C ASP A 540 5.28 -15.65 -0.97
N ILE A 541 6.04 -14.61 -0.65
CA ILE A 541 5.56 -13.29 -0.25
C ILE A 541 4.65 -12.60 -1.29
N HIS A 542 4.60 -13.08 -2.54
CA HIS A 542 3.68 -12.61 -3.61
C HIS A 542 2.58 -13.62 -3.92
N GLY A 543 2.49 -14.70 -3.16
CA GLY A 543 1.47 -15.74 -3.27
C GLY A 543 1.73 -16.77 -4.38
N LEU A 544 2.94 -16.85 -4.94
CA LEU A 544 3.29 -17.96 -5.84
C LEU A 544 3.49 -19.23 -5.03
N SER A 545 2.87 -20.34 -5.47
CA SER A 545 3.24 -21.66 -4.93
C SER A 545 4.64 -22.05 -5.42
N ILE A 546 5.31 -22.95 -4.72
CA ILE A 546 6.62 -23.50 -5.14
C ILE A 546 6.55 -24.01 -6.58
N ARG A 547 5.47 -24.73 -6.93
CA ARG A 547 5.25 -25.25 -8.28
C ARG A 547 5.22 -24.13 -9.32
N LYS A 548 4.36 -23.12 -9.12
CA LYS A 548 4.22 -21.99 -10.04
C LYS A 548 5.49 -21.14 -10.14
N ALA A 549 6.22 -20.98 -9.04
CA ALA A 549 7.50 -20.30 -9.03
C ALA A 549 8.54 -21.02 -9.90
N LEU A 550 8.62 -22.35 -9.82
CA LEU A 550 9.52 -23.14 -10.67
C LEU A 550 9.12 -23.09 -12.14
N GLU A 551 7.83 -23.22 -12.46
CA GLU A 551 7.31 -23.05 -13.83
C GLU A 551 7.68 -21.67 -14.40
N LEU A 552 7.52 -20.62 -13.61
CA LEU A 552 7.87 -19.27 -14.00
C LEU A 552 9.38 -19.10 -14.20
N GLY A 553 10.20 -19.67 -13.32
CA GLY A 553 11.65 -19.72 -13.46
C GLY A 553 12.09 -20.39 -14.75
N PHE A 554 11.51 -21.55 -15.10
CA PHE A 554 11.81 -22.26 -16.35
C PHE A 554 11.29 -21.54 -17.59
N LYS A 555 10.17 -20.82 -17.49
CA LYS A 555 9.68 -19.96 -18.57
C LYS A 555 10.64 -18.79 -18.84
N ILE A 556 11.20 -18.20 -17.79
CA ILE A 556 12.14 -17.08 -17.90
C ILE A 556 13.52 -17.57 -18.38
N GLU A 557 13.97 -18.72 -17.87
CA GLU A 557 15.26 -19.32 -18.19
C GLU A 557 15.11 -20.83 -18.48
N PRO A 558 14.84 -21.22 -19.75
CA PRO A 558 14.61 -22.63 -20.11
C PRO A 558 15.79 -23.56 -19.78
N ALA A 559 17.03 -23.03 -19.81
CA ALA A 559 18.23 -23.81 -19.48
C ALA A 559 18.32 -24.19 -17.99
N LEU A 560 17.54 -23.53 -17.13
CA LEU A 560 17.53 -23.76 -15.68
C LEU A 560 17.11 -25.19 -15.31
N SER A 561 16.19 -25.79 -16.06
CA SER A 561 15.78 -27.18 -15.84
C SER A 561 16.94 -28.16 -16.01
N SER A 562 17.68 -28.01 -17.12
CA SER A 562 18.89 -28.80 -17.41
C SER A 562 19.99 -28.55 -16.39
N TYR A 563 20.16 -27.31 -15.93
CA TYR A 563 21.10 -26.96 -14.88
C TYR A 563 20.78 -27.66 -13.55
N ILE A 564 19.52 -27.60 -13.09
CA ILE A 564 19.09 -28.26 -11.85
C ILE A 564 19.32 -29.78 -11.93
N LYS A 565 19.06 -30.41 -13.09
CA LYS A 565 19.38 -31.82 -13.33
C LYS A 565 20.87 -32.10 -13.21
N GLY A 566 21.70 -31.24 -13.79
CA GLY A 566 23.17 -31.38 -13.78
C GLY A 566 23.80 -31.30 -12.39
N LEU A 567 23.12 -30.69 -11.41
CA LEU A 567 23.59 -30.60 -10.03
C LEU A 567 23.38 -31.88 -9.20
N GLN A 568 22.77 -32.93 -9.77
CA GLN A 568 22.61 -34.21 -9.09
C GLN A 568 23.95 -34.94 -8.96
N ASN A 569 24.23 -35.48 -7.76
CA ASN A 569 25.37 -36.36 -7.54
C ASN A 569 24.90 -37.81 -7.44
N GLY A 570 25.14 -38.63 -8.47
CA GLY A 570 25.18 -40.10 -8.36
C GLY A 570 24.09 -40.82 -7.54
N LYS A 571 22.84 -40.32 -7.57
CA LYS A 571 21.57 -41.00 -7.22
C LYS A 571 21.18 -41.27 -5.75
N LYS A 572 21.62 -40.51 -4.73
CA LYS A 572 20.97 -40.62 -3.40
C LYS A 572 20.62 -39.32 -2.67
N THR A 573 21.41 -38.26 -2.82
CA THR A 573 21.15 -36.98 -2.14
C THR A 573 21.56 -35.78 -3.00
N LEU A 574 21.05 -34.60 -2.68
CA LEU A 574 21.44 -33.34 -3.31
C LEU A 574 22.92 -33.01 -3.05
N SER A 575 23.63 -32.50 -4.06
CA SER A 575 24.98 -31.97 -3.90
C SER A 575 24.98 -30.69 -3.04
N ALA A 576 26.13 -30.33 -2.45
CA ALA A 576 26.24 -29.08 -1.69
C ALA A 576 25.87 -27.83 -2.52
N GLN A 577 26.22 -27.83 -3.81
CA GLN A 577 25.82 -26.77 -4.75
C GLN A 577 24.30 -26.75 -4.99
N SER A 578 23.68 -27.92 -5.10
CA SER A 578 22.21 -28.02 -5.18
C SER A 578 21.54 -27.54 -3.90
N VAL A 579 22.05 -27.89 -2.73
CA VAL A 579 21.52 -27.40 -1.44
C VAL A 579 21.57 -25.86 -1.38
N LYS A 580 22.69 -25.24 -1.79
CA LYS A 580 22.81 -23.78 -1.85
C LYS A 580 21.78 -23.14 -2.79
N LEU A 581 21.56 -23.74 -3.97
CA LEU A 581 20.55 -23.29 -4.92
C LEU A 581 19.15 -23.29 -4.29
N TRP A 582 18.79 -24.37 -3.59
CA TRP A 582 17.46 -24.50 -2.97
C TRP A 582 17.28 -23.64 -1.73
N LEU A 583 18.34 -23.39 -0.96
CA LEU A 583 18.31 -22.39 0.11
C LEU A 583 18.06 -20.98 -0.47
N ALA A 584 18.74 -20.63 -1.58
CA ALA A 584 18.48 -19.36 -2.27
C ALA A 584 17.04 -19.27 -2.79
N PHE A 585 16.47 -20.37 -3.30
CA PHE A 585 15.07 -20.43 -3.71
C PHE A 585 14.10 -20.24 -2.53
N ILE A 586 14.33 -20.86 -1.37
CA ILE A 586 13.52 -20.59 -0.16
C ILE A 586 13.62 -19.11 0.24
N ARG A 587 14.84 -18.58 0.19
CA ARG A 587 15.16 -17.23 0.66
C ARG A 587 14.60 -16.12 -0.23
N ALA A 588 14.61 -16.31 -1.54
CA ALA A 588 14.32 -15.26 -2.53
C ALA A 588 13.42 -15.72 -3.70
N SER A 589 12.72 -16.85 -3.56
CA SER A 589 11.84 -17.42 -4.59
C SER A 589 12.56 -17.54 -5.95
N VAL A 590 11.86 -17.28 -7.05
CA VAL A 590 12.39 -17.29 -8.43
C VAL A 590 13.60 -16.38 -8.58
N GLN A 591 13.65 -15.26 -7.85
CA GLN A 591 14.78 -14.30 -7.92
C GLN A 591 16.08 -14.96 -7.46
N GLY A 592 16.03 -15.70 -6.34
CA GLY A 592 17.19 -16.44 -5.83
C GLY A 592 17.65 -17.54 -6.77
N LEU A 593 16.71 -18.25 -7.41
CA LEU A 593 17.02 -19.31 -8.35
C LEU A 593 17.73 -18.78 -9.60
N LEU A 594 17.21 -17.71 -10.20
CA LEU A 594 17.81 -17.06 -11.37
C LEU A 594 19.16 -16.40 -11.04
N TYR A 595 19.28 -15.79 -9.86
CA TYR A 595 20.53 -15.19 -9.41
C TYR A 595 21.64 -16.23 -9.24
N MET A 596 21.35 -17.35 -8.59
CA MET A 596 22.31 -18.45 -8.43
C MET A 596 22.70 -19.10 -9.74
N TYR A 597 21.79 -19.14 -10.73
CA TYR A 597 22.11 -19.58 -12.08
C TYR A 597 23.06 -18.60 -12.79
N ASP A 598 22.85 -17.28 -12.64
CA ASP A 598 23.69 -16.26 -13.28
C ASP A 598 25.07 -16.09 -12.63
N CYS A 599 25.28 -16.58 -11.39
CA CYS A 599 26.56 -16.48 -10.68
C CYS A 599 27.58 -17.55 -11.06
N LEU A 600 27.16 -18.56 -11.84
CA LEU A 600 28.01 -19.59 -12.43
C LEU A 600 28.86 -18.98 -13.54
#